data_AF-U7V1M5-F1
#
_entry.id   AF-U7V1M5-F1
#
_cell.length_a   1.000
_cell.length_b   1.000
_cell.length_c   1.000
_cell.angle_alpha   90.00
_cell.angle_beta   90.00
_cell.angle_gamma   90.00
#
_symmetry.space_group_name_H-M   'P 1'
#
loop_
_entity.id
_entity.type
_entity.pdbx_description
1 polymer ?
#
loop_
_entity_poly.entity_id
_entity_poly.type
_entity_poly.pdbx_seq_one_letter_code
_entity_poly.pdbx_strand_id
1 'polypeptide(L)'
;MKSKKIGLKSFLLVLILAIITTGCSKTNDAKKETKDFDKEKAFNEIVEEKDLNSYILNSEITSKSEKDGDEYTSNGTLEIIKNPMTYHSTGTSVDGDKKLEFEEYVTDGFRYRKNEDGQWTKENFDGEGKATFVSKNNINEDSILKPLKQYYVMSETDKDIVADLKSTPQNIDEIKNIIFEDKDAPFYKELESIEAKFIFDRETNYPKSFEWELKFTDENGKAKTIRESGSYEKVNELKEIELPEEIKNL
;
A
#
# COMPACT_ATOMS: atom_id res chain seq x y z
N MET A 1 -22.46 40.16 42.77
CA MET A 1 -21.44 39.56 43.66
C MET A 1 -22.11 38.66 44.68
N LYS A 2 -21.93 37.34 44.58
CA LYS A 2 -22.19 36.38 45.66
C LYS A 2 -20.99 35.44 45.71
N SER A 3 -20.21 35.55 46.78
CA SER A 3 -19.11 34.64 47.07
C SER A 3 -19.67 33.31 47.58
N LYS A 4 -19.15 32.19 47.10
CA LYS A 4 -19.01 30.99 47.92
C LYS A 4 -17.53 30.71 48.08
N LYS A 5 -17.17 30.55 49.35
CA LYS A 5 -15.82 30.49 49.90
C LYS A 5 -15.62 29.05 50.39
N ILE A 6 -14.38 28.60 50.26
CA ILE A 6 -13.63 27.73 51.19
C ILE A 6 -13.83 26.21 51.10
N GLY A 7 -12.68 25.55 51.07
CA GLY A 7 -12.47 24.14 51.42
C GLY A 7 -11.11 23.63 50.92
N LEU A 8 -10.00 24.32 51.21
CA LEU A 8 -9.06 23.95 52.29
C LEU A 8 -8.16 22.76 51.86
N LYS A 9 -7.04 23.07 51.20
CA LYS A 9 -5.66 23.07 51.73
C LYS A 9 -5.03 21.68 51.89
N SER A 10 -3.87 21.55 51.24
CA SER A 10 -2.60 21.05 51.79
C SER A 10 -2.44 19.55 51.94
N PHE A 11 -1.45 18.99 51.22
CA PHE A 11 -0.41 18.06 51.69
C PHE A 11 0.41 17.69 50.42
N LEU A 12 1.58 18.27 50.13
CA LEU A 12 2.90 18.12 50.76
C LEU A 12 3.49 16.70 50.60
N LEU A 13 4.78 16.67 50.23
CA LEU A 13 5.77 15.59 50.21
C LEU A 13 5.74 14.64 49.00
N VAL A 14 6.73 14.65 48.08
CA VAL A 14 8.17 14.26 48.17
C VAL A 14 8.37 12.86 47.57
N LEU A 15 9.19 12.84 46.52
CA LEU A 15 10.28 11.90 46.21
C LEU A 15 10.00 10.40 46.34
N ILE A 16 10.31 9.63 45.29
CA ILE A 16 11.26 8.50 45.35
C ILE A 16 11.61 8.09 43.91
N LEU A 17 12.89 8.24 43.57
CA LEU A 17 13.58 7.49 42.55
C LEU A 17 13.78 6.06 43.06
N ALA A 18 13.45 5.05 42.25
CA ALA A 18 13.97 3.70 42.45
C ALA A 18 14.30 3.07 41.08
N ILE A 19 15.59 3.10 40.74
CA ILE A 19 16.24 2.13 39.85
C ILE A 19 16.51 0.91 40.73
N ILE A 20 16.09 -0.31 40.37
CA ILE A 20 16.94 -1.52 40.39
C ILE A 20 16.46 -2.52 39.32
N THR A 21 17.44 -2.96 38.55
CA THR A 21 17.52 -4.02 37.55
C THR A 21 17.42 -5.45 38.10
N THR A 22 16.76 -6.36 37.37
CA THR A 22 17.07 -7.80 37.16
C THR A 22 15.96 -8.33 36.25
N GLY A 23 16.13 -9.09 35.17
CA GLY A 23 17.23 -9.85 34.60
C GLY A 23 16.60 -10.92 33.67
N CYS A 24 17.40 -11.44 32.74
CA CYS A 24 17.14 -12.58 31.83
C CYS A 24 16.56 -12.30 30.42
N SER A 25 17.50 -12.05 29.51
CA SER A 25 17.71 -12.81 28.26
C SER A 25 16.48 -13.26 27.46
N LYS A 26 16.12 -12.44 26.48
CA LYS A 26 15.91 -12.92 25.12
C LYS A 26 16.72 -12.03 24.18
N THR A 27 17.45 -12.66 23.27
CA THR A 27 18.10 -12.01 22.12
C THR A 27 17.07 -11.16 21.40
N ASN A 28 17.08 -9.87 21.71
CA ASN A 28 16.45 -8.86 20.88
C ASN A 28 17.49 -8.49 19.84
N ASP A 29 17.21 -8.82 18.58
CA ASP A 29 17.68 -7.99 17.47
C ASP A 29 17.12 -6.59 17.73
N ALA A 30 17.87 -5.81 18.50
CA ALA A 30 17.56 -4.42 18.75
C ALA A 30 17.68 -3.73 17.39
N LYS A 31 16.53 -3.44 16.77
CA LYS A 31 16.41 -2.37 15.79
C LYS A 31 17.19 -1.19 16.36
N LYS A 32 18.31 -0.88 15.72
CA LYS A 32 19.15 0.24 16.07
C LYS A 32 18.35 1.48 15.68
N GLU A 33 17.48 1.94 16.56
CA GLU A 33 16.84 3.25 16.41
C GLU A 33 17.97 4.28 16.34
N THR A 34 18.20 4.80 15.15
CA THR A 34 19.04 5.98 14.92
C THR A 34 18.44 7.09 15.76
N LYS A 35 19.22 7.61 16.71
CA LYS A 35 18.79 8.61 17.71
C LYS A 35 18.41 9.98 17.11
N ASP A 36 18.32 10.10 15.79
CA ASP A 36 18.08 11.36 15.07
C ASP A 36 17.19 11.17 13.82
N PHE A 37 16.29 10.19 13.83
CA PHE A 37 15.35 10.01 12.72
C PHE A 37 14.30 11.14 12.70
N ASP A 38 14.48 12.08 11.78
CA ASP A 38 13.50 13.12 11.48
C ASP A 38 12.38 12.55 10.59
N LYS A 39 11.31 12.08 11.25
CA LYS A 39 10.13 11.49 10.62
C LYS A 39 9.46 12.43 9.61
N GLU A 40 9.41 13.71 9.93
CA GLU A 40 8.76 14.72 9.09
C GLU A 40 9.57 14.93 7.81
N LYS A 41 10.89 15.07 7.96
CA LYS A 41 11.80 15.17 6.82
C LYS A 41 11.73 13.93 5.93
N ALA A 42 11.83 12.73 6.50
CA ALA A 42 11.81 11.49 5.73
C ALA A 42 10.48 11.26 5.01
N PHE A 43 9.36 11.59 5.64
CA PHE A 43 8.05 11.53 4.98
C PHE A 43 7.99 12.50 3.80
N ASN A 44 8.43 13.74 3.99
CA ASN A 44 8.44 14.75 2.92
C ASN A 44 9.36 14.34 1.76
N GLU A 45 10.55 13.80 2.05
CA GLU A 45 11.47 13.25 1.04
C GLU A 45 10.81 12.16 0.18
N ILE A 46 10.00 11.28 0.77
CA ILE A 46 9.28 10.24 0.03
C ILE A 46 8.19 10.84 -0.87
N VAL A 47 7.35 11.73 -0.33
CA VAL A 47 6.17 12.23 -1.06
C VAL A 47 6.49 13.32 -2.09
N GLU A 48 7.58 14.06 -1.90
CA GLU A 48 8.05 15.08 -2.86
C GLU A 48 8.94 14.49 -3.96
N GLU A 49 9.44 13.26 -3.79
CA GLU A 49 10.25 12.60 -4.80
C GLU A 49 9.42 12.40 -6.08
N LYS A 50 9.99 12.78 -7.21
CA LYS A 50 9.33 12.77 -8.51
C LYS A 50 8.78 11.39 -8.85
N ASP A 51 7.75 11.41 -9.69
CA ASP A 51 7.17 10.21 -10.24
C ASP A 51 8.22 9.37 -10.99
N LEU A 52 8.06 8.04 -10.94
CA LEU A 52 9.00 7.11 -11.57
C LEU A 52 8.84 7.15 -13.09
N ASN A 53 9.96 7.23 -13.82
CA ASN A 53 9.99 7.18 -15.28
C ASN A 53 9.74 5.75 -15.81
N SER A 54 10.25 4.75 -15.11
CA SER A 54 10.06 3.34 -15.45
C SER A 54 10.20 2.43 -14.22
N TYR A 55 9.57 1.26 -14.23
CA TYR A 55 9.72 0.23 -13.20
C TYR A 55 9.09 -1.09 -13.65
N ILE A 56 9.41 -2.16 -12.93
CA ILE A 56 8.67 -3.42 -12.89
C ILE A 56 7.99 -3.50 -11.52
N LEU A 57 6.71 -3.87 -11.49
CA LEU A 57 5.94 -4.13 -10.28
C LEU A 57 5.43 -5.56 -10.33
N ASN A 58 5.85 -6.39 -9.38
CA ASN A 58 5.25 -7.70 -9.13
C ASN A 58 4.23 -7.54 -8.01
N SER A 59 3.00 -8.00 -8.21
CA SER A 59 1.92 -7.82 -7.25
C SER A 59 1.11 -9.09 -7.02
N GLU A 60 0.56 -9.20 -5.82
CA GLU A 60 -0.34 -10.28 -5.42
C GLU A 60 -1.52 -9.71 -4.64
N ILE A 61 -2.72 -10.20 -4.94
CA ILE A 61 -3.97 -9.92 -4.23
C ILE A 61 -4.55 -11.26 -3.77
N THR A 62 -4.99 -11.32 -2.52
CA THR A 62 -5.78 -12.43 -1.98
C THR A 62 -7.01 -11.88 -1.26
N SER A 63 -8.19 -12.41 -1.58
CA SER A 63 -9.44 -12.12 -0.87
C SER A 63 -10.05 -13.42 -0.38
N LYS A 64 -10.29 -13.53 0.93
CA LYS A 64 -10.93 -14.71 1.56
C LYS A 64 -12.20 -14.27 2.28
N SER A 65 -13.32 -14.94 1.99
CA SER A 65 -14.63 -14.69 2.60
C SER A 65 -15.10 -15.91 3.41
N GLU A 66 -15.32 -15.75 4.71
CA GLU A 66 -15.96 -16.77 5.54
C GLU A 66 -17.46 -16.91 5.23
N LYS A 67 -18.06 -15.89 4.60
CA LYS A 67 -19.49 -15.85 4.29
C LYS A 67 -19.89 -16.88 3.27
N ASP A 68 -19.14 -16.89 2.18
CA ASP A 68 -19.44 -17.64 0.97
C ASP A 68 -18.50 -18.84 0.82
N GLY A 69 -17.41 -18.88 1.61
CA GLY A 69 -16.32 -19.85 1.43
C GLY A 69 -15.45 -19.52 0.23
N ASP A 70 -15.66 -18.35 -0.37
CA ASP A 70 -14.99 -17.91 -1.59
C ASP A 70 -13.56 -17.44 -1.29
N GLU A 71 -12.63 -17.87 -2.14
CA GLU A 71 -11.26 -17.39 -2.19
C GLU A 71 -10.95 -16.91 -3.61
N TYR A 72 -10.50 -15.66 -3.67
CA TYR A 72 -9.95 -15.05 -4.88
C TYR A 72 -8.47 -14.82 -4.66
N THR A 73 -7.65 -15.21 -5.64
CA THR A 73 -6.24 -14.84 -5.69
C THR A 73 -5.91 -14.26 -7.05
N SER A 74 -5.01 -13.30 -7.09
CA SER A 74 -4.47 -12.75 -8.33
C SER A 74 -3.00 -12.45 -8.12
N ASN A 75 -2.18 -12.77 -9.10
CA ASN A 75 -0.80 -12.34 -9.14
C ASN A 75 -0.47 -11.85 -10.55
N GLY A 76 0.47 -10.93 -10.65
CA GLY A 76 0.86 -10.40 -11.94
C GLY A 76 2.09 -9.51 -11.89
N THR A 77 2.59 -9.22 -13.07
CA THR A 77 3.71 -8.33 -13.30
C THR A 77 3.23 -7.18 -14.17
N LEU A 78 3.64 -5.97 -13.83
CA LEU A 78 3.50 -4.77 -14.64
C LEU A 78 4.89 -4.20 -14.92
N GLU A 79 5.27 -4.11 -16.18
CA GLU A 79 6.43 -3.36 -16.65
C GLU A 79 5.93 -2.04 -17.25
N ILE A 80 6.51 -0.91 -16.88
CA ILE A 80 6.08 0.40 -17.38
C ILE A 80 7.25 1.31 -17.70
N ILE A 81 7.11 2.06 -18.80
CA ILE A 81 7.93 3.19 -19.22
C ILE A 81 6.96 4.31 -19.55
N LYS A 82 7.07 5.48 -18.91
CA LYS A 82 6.03 6.52 -19.03
C LYS A 82 6.15 7.41 -20.25
N ASN A 83 7.36 7.57 -20.79
CA ASN A 83 7.63 8.56 -21.83
C ASN A 83 8.51 7.98 -22.96
N PRO A 84 7.93 7.61 -24.11
CA PRO A 84 6.49 7.49 -24.37
C PRO A 84 5.83 6.42 -23.49
N MET A 85 4.51 6.47 -23.30
CA MET A 85 3.79 5.49 -22.49
C MET A 85 3.83 4.12 -23.17
N THR A 86 4.56 3.20 -22.55
CA THR A 86 4.63 1.79 -22.90
C THR A 86 4.47 0.99 -21.63
N TYR A 87 3.57 0.00 -21.62
CA TYR A 87 3.52 -0.96 -20.53
C TYR A 87 3.21 -2.36 -21.02
N HIS A 88 3.61 -3.34 -20.23
CA HIS A 88 3.31 -4.75 -20.41
C HIS A 88 2.79 -5.29 -19.09
N SER A 89 1.66 -5.98 -19.13
CA SER A 89 1.06 -6.58 -17.96
C SER A 89 0.71 -8.03 -18.21
N THR A 90 1.08 -8.89 -17.26
CA THR A 90 0.75 -10.31 -17.27
C THR A 90 0.24 -10.72 -15.90
N GLY A 91 -0.54 -11.80 -15.87
CA GLY A 91 -0.90 -12.38 -14.59
C GLY A 91 -1.88 -13.52 -14.69
N THR A 92 -2.25 -14.00 -13.52
CA THR A 92 -3.24 -15.04 -13.31
C THR A 92 -4.15 -14.63 -12.19
N SER A 93 -5.46 -14.81 -12.38
CA SER A 93 -6.45 -14.76 -11.30
C SER A 93 -7.18 -16.08 -11.16
N VAL A 94 -7.45 -16.47 -9.92
CA VAL A 94 -8.22 -17.65 -9.56
C VAL A 94 -9.40 -17.21 -8.70
N ASP A 95 -10.61 -17.62 -9.09
CA ASP A 95 -11.87 -17.38 -8.39
C ASP A 95 -12.64 -18.71 -8.28
N GLY A 96 -12.51 -19.38 -7.13
CA GLY A 96 -12.96 -20.77 -6.97
C GLY A 96 -12.28 -21.71 -7.97
N ASP A 97 -13.08 -22.39 -8.81
CA ASP A 97 -12.59 -23.30 -9.85
C ASP A 97 -12.19 -22.59 -11.17
N LYS A 98 -12.44 -21.27 -11.27
CA LYS A 98 -12.13 -20.50 -12.48
C LYS A 98 -10.72 -19.95 -12.41
N LYS A 99 -9.92 -20.25 -13.41
CA LYS A 99 -8.60 -19.65 -13.62
C LYS A 99 -8.63 -18.81 -14.90
N LEU A 100 -8.17 -17.58 -14.81
CA LEU A 100 -7.99 -16.66 -15.93
C LEU A 100 -6.54 -16.23 -15.98
N GLU A 101 -5.95 -16.29 -17.17
CA GLU A 101 -4.64 -15.72 -17.46
C GLU A 101 -4.84 -14.51 -18.36
N PHE A 102 -4.02 -13.48 -18.17
CA PHE A 102 -4.06 -12.29 -19.02
C PHE A 102 -2.66 -11.87 -19.42
N GLU A 103 -2.56 -11.30 -20.62
CA GLU A 103 -1.36 -10.69 -21.17
C GLU A 103 -1.79 -9.48 -22.02
N GLU A 104 -1.21 -8.32 -21.73
CA GLU A 104 -1.54 -7.07 -22.40
C GLU A 104 -0.28 -6.22 -22.62
N TYR A 105 -0.19 -5.59 -23.79
CA TYR A 105 0.81 -4.57 -24.08
C TYR A 105 0.11 -3.27 -24.45
N VAL A 106 0.67 -2.14 -24.04
CA VAL A 106 0.33 -0.81 -24.57
C VAL A 106 1.61 -0.19 -25.10
N THR A 107 1.57 0.24 -26.36
CA THR A 107 2.68 0.92 -27.02
C THR A 107 2.14 1.70 -28.21
N ASP A 108 2.77 2.83 -28.54
CA ASP A 108 2.46 3.63 -29.73
C ASP A 108 0.98 4.03 -29.87
N GLY A 109 0.29 4.22 -28.74
CA GLY A 109 -1.14 4.57 -28.71
C GLY A 109 -2.09 3.41 -29.04
N PHE A 110 -1.59 2.18 -29.04
CA PHE A 110 -2.39 0.97 -29.19
C PHE A 110 -2.30 0.10 -27.95
N ARG A 111 -3.36 -0.64 -27.70
CA ARG A 111 -3.40 -1.72 -26.74
C ARG A 111 -3.56 -3.04 -27.47
N TYR A 112 -2.76 -4.01 -27.04
CA TYR A 112 -2.75 -5.37 -27.54
C TYR A 112 -3.14 -6.31 -26.42
N ARG A 113 -4.16 -7.13 -26.61
CA ARG A 113 -4.61 -8.11 -25.62
C ARG A 113 -4.60 -9.49 -26.19
N LYS A 114 -4.11 -10.44 -25.40
CA LYS A 114 -4.21 -11.85 -25.72
C LYS A 114 -5.57 -12.36 -25.27
N ASN A 115 -6.34 -12.93 -26.18
CA ASN A 115 -7.60 -13.58 -25.85
C ASN A 115 -7.38 -15.01 -25.33
N GLU A 116 -8.45 -15.67 -24.88
CA GLU A 116 -8.40 -17.04 -24.36
C GLU A 116 -7.92 -18.08 -25.39
N ASP A 117 -8.12 -17.81 -26.69
CA ASP A 117 -7.64 -18.65 -27.80
C ASP A 117 -6.15 -18.41 -28.13
N GLY A 118 -5.47 -17.52 -27.39
CA GLY A 118 -4.06 -17.17 -27.57
C GLY A 118 -3.78 -16.19 -28.71
N GLN A 119 -4.82 -15.63 -29.33
CA GLN A 119 -4.72 -14.65 -30.41
C GLN A 119 -4.64 -13.22 -29.85
N TRP A 120 -3.84 -12.39 -30.51
CA TRP A 120 -3.69 -10.97 -30.17
C TRP A 120 -4.75 -10.13 -30.88
N THR A 121 -5.43 -9.27 -30.12
CA THR A 121 -6.30 -8.21 -30.64
C THR A 121 -5.63 -6.86 -30.47
N LYS A 122 -5.91 -5.92 -31.38
CA LYS A 122 -5.39 -4.54 -31.36
C LYS A 122 -6.53 -3.55 -31.26
N GLU A 123 -6.46 -2.65 -30.29
CA GLU A 123 -7.42 -1.56 -30.12
C GLU A 123 -6.70 -0.22 -29.91
N ASN A 124 -7.35 0.89 -30.27
CA ASN A 124 -6.81 2.21 -29.96
C ASN A 124 -6.77 2.41 -28.45
N PHE A 125 -5.69 2.98 -27.95
CA PHE A 125 -5.52 3.36 -26.55
C PHE A 125 -5.43 4.87 -26.46
N ASP A 126 -6.44 5.49 -25.86
CA ASP A 126 -6.56 6.94 -25.67
C ASP A 126 -5.95 7.44 -24.36
N GLY A 127 -5.30 6.56 -23.59
CA GLY A 127 -4.68 6.91 -22.32
C GLY A 127 -5.56 6.70 -21.10
N GLU A 128 -6.86 6.38 -21.26
CA GLU A 128 -7.79 6.26 -20.13
C GLU A 128 -7.84 4.88 -19.48
N GLY A 129 -7.03 3.92 -19.94
CA GLY A 129 -6.82 2.71 -19.16
C GLY A 129 -5.99 3.02 -17.93
N LYS A 130 -6.65 3.23 -16.79
CA LYS A 130 -6.00 3.06 -15.50
C LYS A 130 -5.44 1.64 -15.48
N ALA A 131 -4.13 1.49 -15.64
CA ALA A 131 -3.49 0.25 -15.25
C ALA A 131 -3.97 0.00 -13.81
N THR A 132 -4.52 -1.19 -13.55
CA THR A 132 -5.12 -1.58 -12.26
C THR A 132 -4.09 -1.68 -11.13
N PHE A 133 -2.89 -1.15 -11.34
CA PHE A 133 -1.73 -1.26 -10.49
C PHE A 133 -1.38 0.10 -9.89
N VAL A 134 -0.96 0.08 -8.64
CA VAL A 134 -0.66 1.28 -7.87
C VAL A 134 0.68 1.88 -8.33
N SER A 135 0.63 3.01 -9.04
CA SER A 135 1.83 3.80 -9.38
C SER A 135 2.38 4.50 -8.13
N LYS A 136 3.65 4.96 -8.17
CA LYS A 136 4.21 5.77 -7.07
C LYS A 136 3.37 7.01 -6.76
N ASN A 137 2.79 7.69 -7.75
CA ASN A 137 1.88 8.81 -7.49
C ASN A 137 0.59 8.37 -6.79
N ASN A 138 0.09 7.17 -7.09
CA ASN A 138 -1.05 6.59 -6.38
C ASN A 138 -0.66 6.27 -4.91
N ILE A 139 0.61 5.95 -4.64
CA ILE A 139 1.12 5.81 -3.28
C ILE A 139 1.28 7.19 -2.62
N ASN A 140 1.92 8.15 -3.28
CA ASN A 140 2.49 9.33 -2.64
C ASN A 140 1.56 10.56 -2.55
N GLU A 141 0.96 10.99 -3.67
CA GLU A 141 0.36 12.32 -3.75
C GLU A 141 -1.17 12.30 -3.79
N ASP A 142 -1.76 11.53 -4.71
CA ASP A 142 -3.18 11.70 -5.04
C ASP A 142 -4.12 10.71 -4.32
N SER A 143 -3.62 9.64 -3.70
CA SER A 143 -4.54 8.64 -3.13
C SER A 143 -4.25 8.08 -1.75
N ILE A 144 -3.02 8.07 -1.22
CA ILE A 144 -2.74 7.25 -0.02
C ILE A 144 -1.84 7.93 1.04
N LEU A 145 -0.53 8.09 0.80
CA LEU A 145 0.41 8.44 1.87
C LEU A 145 0.15 9.83 2.43
N LYS A 146 0.13 10.85 1.58
CA LYS A 146 0.00 12.25 2.00
C LYS A 146 -1.31 12.53 2.74
N PRO A 147 -2.50 12.08 2.27
CA PRO A 147 -3.75 12.22 3.02
C PRO A 147 -3.74 11.51 4.38
N LEU A 148 -3.01 10.39 4.51
CA LEU A 148 -2.97 9.57 5.72
C LEU A 148 -1.75 9.84 6.62
N LYS A 149 -0.96 10.90 6.36
CA LYS A 149 0.31 11.22 7.03
C LYS A 149 0.29 10.99 8.55
N GLN A 150 -0.72 11.52 9.23
CA GLN A 150 -0.80 11.47 10.70
C GLN A 150 -1.01 10.06 11.28
N TYR A 151 -1.41 9.09 10.46
CA TYR A 151 -1.66 7.71 10.89
C TYR A 151 -0.47 6.77 10.62
N TYR A 152 0.57 7.25 9.94
CA TYR A 152 1.78 6.47 9.72
C TYR A 152 2.75 6.59 10.91
N VAL A 153 3.22 5.43 11.37
CA VAL A 153 4.40 5.31 12.21
C VAL A 153 5.59 5.15 11.29
N MET A 154 6.37 6.22 11.16
CA MET A 154 7.61 6.20 10.39
C MET A 154 8.74 5.54 11.18
N SER A 155 9.55 4.72 10.51
CA SER A 155 10.85 4.25 11.01
C SER A 155 11.89 4.20 9.89
N GLU A 156 13.17 4.16 10.23
CA GLU A 156 14.25 3.97 9.26
C GLU A 156 15.26 2.91 9.72
N THR A 157 16.00 2.39 8.75
CA THR A 157 17.24 1.64 8.93
C THR A 157 18.30 2.24 8.01
N ASP A 158 19.52 1.72 8.05
CA ASP A 158 20.59 2.14 7.12
C ASP A 158 20.21 1.93 5.64
N LYS A 159 19.21 1.09 5.34
CA LYS A 159 18.82 0.73 3.97
C LYS A 159 17.44 1.20 3.56
N ASP A 160 16.55 1.40 4.52
CA ASP A 160 15.11 1.52 4.25
C ASP A 160 14.47 2.61 5.08
N ILE A 161 13.51 3.32 4.49
CA ILE A 161 12.49 4.10 5.20
C ILE A 161 11.18 3.30 5.16
N VAL A 162 10.51 3.17 6.31
CA VAL A 162 9.28 2.41 6.44
C VAL A 162 8.16 3.31 6.95
N ALA A 163 7.02 3.28 6.27
CA ALA A 163 5.77 3.90 6.70
C ALA A 163 4.76 2.79 7.04
N ASP A 164 4.50 2.57 8.33
CA ASP A 164 3.55 1.58 8.82
C ASP A 164 2.26 2.27 9.28
N LEU A 165 1.10 1.84 8.77
CA LEU A 165 -0.22 2.27 9.22
C LEU A 165 -0.96 1.08 9.83
N LYS A 166 -1.50 1.29 11.03
CA LYS A 166 -2.39 0.34 11.68
C LYS A 166 -3.57 1.11 12.25
N SER A 167 -4.75 0.89 11.69
CA SER A 167 -5.97 1.47 12.21
C SER A 167 -6.29 0.95 13.61
N THR A 168 -7.04 1.74 14.35
CA THR A 168 -7.57 1.45 15.67
C THR A 168 -9.07 1.78 15.66
N PRO A 169 -9.85 1.25 16.62
CA PRO A 169 -11.26 1.62 16.74
C PRO A 169 -11.50 3.14 16.87
N GLN A 170 -10.49 3.91 17.29
CA GLN A 170 -10.59 5.36 17.47
C GLN A 170 -10.36 6.16 16.19
N ASN A 171 -9.62 5.64 15.22
CA ASN A 171 -9.22 6.40 14.02
C ASN A 171 -9.70 5.76 12.70
N ILE A 172 -10.23 4.54 12.74
CA ILE A 172 -10.64 3.81 11.54
C ILE A 172 -11.64 4.61 10.69
N ASP A 173 -12.61 5.28 11.30
CA ASP A 173 -13.60 6.08 10.56
C ASP A 173 -12.96 7.26 9.83
N GLU A 174 -11.96 7.91 10.42
CA GLU A 174 -11.22 9.00 9.78
C GLU A 174 -10.41 8.48 8.59
N ILE A 175 -9.71 7.35 8.77
CA ILE A 175 -8.93 6.70 7.70
C ILE A 175 -9.85 6.26 6.55
N LYS A 176 -11.00 5.65 6.86
CA LYS A 176 -12.00 5.25 5.87
C LYS A 176 -12.49 6.44 5.04
N ASN A 177 -12.80 7.56 5.71
CA ASN A 177 -13.28 8.78 5.06
C ASN A 177 -12.25 9.40 4.10
N ILE A 178 -10.97 9.08 4.28
CA ILE A 178 -9.87 9.55 3.43
C ILE A 178 -9.70 8.62 2.21
N ILE A 179 -9.79 7.31 2.41
CA ILE A 179 -9.50 6.31 1.37
C ILE A 179 -10.72 6.08 0.45
N PHE A 180 -11.94 6.10 1.01
CA PHE A 180 -13.15 5.71 0.29
C PHE A 180 -14.08 6.89 0.08
N GLU A 181 -14.43 7.12 -1.20
CA GLU A 181 -15.39 8.16 -1.59
C GLU A 181 -16.84 7.75 -1.28
N ASP A 182 -17.20 6.47 -1.51
CA ASP A 182 -18.53 5.93 -1.24
C ASP A 182 -18.62 5.40 0.20
N LYS A 183 -19.26 6.20 1.06
CA LYS A 183 -19.44 5.92 2.48
C LYS A 183 -20.68 5.09 2.78
N ASP A 184 -21.58 4.97 1.81
CA ASP A 184 -22.85 4.25 1.98
C ASP A 184 -22.73 2.79 1.60
N ALA A 185 -21.71 2.44 0.82
CA ALA A 185 -21.44 1.08 0.41
C ALA A 185 -21.29 0.11 1.60
N PRO A 186 -21.83 -1.12 1.51
CA PRO A 186 -21.70 -2.13 2.56
C PRO A 186 -20.25 -2.37 3.00
N PHE A 187 -19.30 -2.42 2.05
CA PHE A 187 -17.89 -2.63 2.37
C PHE A 187 -17.31 -1.54 3.28
N TYR A 188 -17.79 -0.29 3.18
CA TYR A 188 -17.33 0.81 4.04
C TYR A 188 -17.74 0.59 5.50
N LYS A 189 -18.98 0.14 5.70
CA LYS A 189 -19.59 -0.10 7.03
C LYS A 189 -18.98 -1.33 7.70
N GLU A 190 -18.72 -2.37 6.91
CA GLU A 190 -18.19 -3.65 7.39
C GLU A 190 -16.69 -3.61 7.68
N LEU A 191 -15.95 -2.65 7.16
CA LEU A 191 -14.49 -2.56 7.36
C LEU A 191 -14.13 -2.29 8.82
N GLU A 192 -13.44 -3.23 9.46
CA GLU A 192 -13.05 -3.16 10.88
C GLU A 192 -11.61 -2.72 11.08
N SER A 193 -10.71 -3.14 10.17
CA SER A 193 -9.30 -2.76 10.27
C SER A 193 -8.65 -2.57 8.91
N ILE A 194 -7.73 -1.61 8.90
CA ILE A 194 -6.81 -1.31 7.81
C ILE A 194 -5.39 -1.40 8.39
N GLU A 195 -4.57 -2.25 7.80
CA GLU A 195 -3.13 -2.28 8.02
C GLU A 195 -2.44 -2.04 6.68
N ALA A 196 -1.40 -1.20 6.67
CA ALA A 196 -0.60 -0.95 5.48
C ALA A 196 0.86 -0.76 5.86
N LYS A 197 1.75 -1.16 4.96
CA LYS A 197 3.19 -0.97 5.11
C LYS A 197 3.79 -0.60 3.78
N PHE A 198 4.59 0.45 3.77
CA PHE A 198 5.35 0.88 2.60
C PHE A 198 6.83 0.91 2.95
N ILE A 199 7.67 0.37 2.06
CA ILE A 199 9.12 0.35 2.22
C ILE A 199 9.73 1.11 1.06
N PHE A 200 10.61 2.05 1.39
CA PHE A 200 11.36 2.87 0.44
C PHE A 200 12.85 2.67 0.65
N ASP A 201 13.62 2.76 -0.42
CA ASP A 201 15.06 2.81 -0.37
C ASP A 201 15.55 4.09 0.33
N ARG A 202 16.47 3.98 1.28
CA ARG A 202 16.92 5.16 2.05
C ARG A 202 17.80 6.12 1.24
N GLU A 203 18.56 5.61 0.26
CA GLU A 203 19.48 6.40 -0.55
C GLU A 203 18.75 7.18 -1.64
N THR A 204 17.76 6.55 -2.27
CA THR A 204 17.05 7.08 -3.44
C THR A 204 15.60 7.49 -3.18
N ASN A 205 15.03 7.14 -2.02
CA ASN A 205 13.60 7.30 -1.69
C ASN A 205 12.63 6.58 -2.66
N TYR A 206 13.15 5.69 -3.51
CA TYR A 206 12.33 4.91 -4.42
C TYR A 206 11.56 3.83 -3.67
N PRO A 207 10.32 3.51 -4.08
CA PRO A 207 9.56 2.45 -3.45
C PRO A 207 10.25 1.11 -3.71
N LYS A 208 10.31 0.27 -2.68
CA LYS A 208 10.78 -1.12 -2.73
C LYS A 208 9.61 -2.09 -2.69
N SER A 209 8.66 -1.85 -1.79
CA SER A 209 7.47 -2.70 -1.67
C SER A 209 6.33 -2.01 -0.93
N PHE A 210 5.15 -2.61 -1.05
CA PHE A 210 4.00 -2.27 -0.23
C PHE A 210 3.21 -3.52 0.17
N GLU A 211 2.48 -3.42 1.27
CA GLU A 211 1.53 -4.43 1.75
C GLU A 211 0.29 -3.70 2.30
N TRP A 212 -0.89 -4.27 2.05
CA TRP A 212 -2.18 -3.87 2.58
C TRP A 212 -2.91 -5.09 3.12
N GLU A 213 -3.61 -4.89 4.23
CA GLU A 213 -4.58 -5.83 4.77
C GLU A 213 -5.83 -5.08 5.21
N LEU A 214 -6.96 -5.43 4.61
CA LEU A 214 -8.29 -4.93 4.95
C LEU A 214 -9.09 -6.08 5.55
N LYS A 215 -9.66 -5.88 6.73
CA LYS A 215 -10.56 -6.84 7.38
C LYS A 215 -11.95 -6.26 7.48
N PHE A 216 -12.92 -6.99 6.98
CA PHE A 216 -14.34 -6.65 7.00
C PHE A 216 -15.10 -7.70 7.81
N THR A 217 -16.12 -7.28 8.52
CA THR A 217 -17.03 -8.16 9.25
C THR A 217 -18.46 -7.75 8.97
N ASP A 218 -19.28 -8.70 8.49
CA ASP A 218 -20.68 -8.44 8.16
C ASP A 218 -21.59 -8.45 9.42
N GLU A 219 -22.87 -8.12 9.24
CA GLU A 219 -23.86 -8.10 10.33
C GLU A 219 -24.04 -9.45 11.05
N ASN A 220 -23.62 -10.55 10.42
CA ASN A 220 -23.67 -11.90 10.99
C ASN A 220 -22.35 -12.31 11.66
N GLY A 221 -21.39 -11.39 11.76
CA GLY A 221 -20.07 -11.63 12.34
C GLY A 221 -19.13 -12.44 11.45
N LYS A 222 -19.44 -12.58 10.15
CA LYS A 222 -18.58 -13.31 9.22
C LYS A 222 -17.51 -12.40 8.63
N ALA A 223 -16.27 -12.86 8.64
CA ALA A 223 -15.15 -12.05 8.19
C ALA A 223 -14.86 -12.19 6.70
N LYS A 224 -14.40 -11.10 6.09
CA LYS A 224 -13.70 -11.08 4.80
C LYS A 224 -12.36 -10.40 4.98
N THR A 225 -11.28 -10.99 4.49
CA THR A 225 -9.95 -10.36 4.49
C THR A 225 -9.47 -10.18 3.06
N ILE A 226 -9.05 -8.97 2.72
CA ILE A 226 -8.36 -8.65 1.46
C ILE A 226 -6.93 -8.30 1.81
N ARG A 227 -5.97 -8.96 1.16
CA ARG A 227 -4.55 -8.64 1.20
C ARG A 227 -4.09 -8.26 -0.18
N GLU A 228 -3.28 -7.22 -0.26
CA GLU A 228 -2.60 -6.82 -1.49
C GLU A 228 -1.14 -6.54 -1.14
N SER A 229 -0.22 -6.96 -1.99
CA SER A 229 1.19 -6.66 -1.83
C SER A 229 1.85 -6.47 -3.18
N GLY A 230 2.98 -5.77 -3.19
CA GLY A 230 3.81 -5.71 -4.37
C GLY A 230 5.25 -5.29 -4.09
N SER A 231 6.13 -5.64 -5.02
CA SER A 231 7.56 -5.28 -5.01
C SER A 231 7.95 -4.59 -6.30
N TYR A 232 8.76 -3.54 -6.16
CA TYR A 232 9.28 -2.76 -7.28
C TYR A 232 10.69 -3.23 -7.64
N GLU A 233 10.94 -3.35 -8.94
CA GLU A 233 12.22 -3.69 -9.53
C GLU A 233 12.57 -2.74 -10.68
N LYS A 234 13.85 -2.65 -11.04
CA LYS A 234 14.37 -1.80 -12.13
C LYS A 234 13.83 -0.36 -12.11
N VAL A 235 13.67 0.22 -10.92
CA VAL A 235 13.11 1.56 -10.75
C VAL A 235 14.01 2.59 -11.45
N ASN A 236 13.45 3.30 -12.43
CA ASN A 236 14.15 4.23 -13.33
C ASN A 236 15.31 3.60 -14.13
N GLU A 237 15.35 2.27 -14.21
CA GLU A 237 16.40 1.50 -14.90
C GLU A 237 15.86 0.61 -16.03
N LEU A 238 14.53 0.41 -16.11
CA LEU A 238 13.90 -0.29 -17.23
C LEU A 238 13.97 0.59 -18.50
N LYS A 239 14.66 0.09 -19.53
CA LYS A 239 14.97 0.82 -20.77
C LYS A 239 14.05 0.47 -21.94
N GLU A 240 13.57 -0.75 -21.98
CA GLU A 240 12.78 -1.30 -23.09
C GLU A 240 11.83 -2.38 -22.55
N ILE A 241 10.67 -2.49 -23.19
CA ILE A 241 9.69 -3.57 -23.01
C ILE A 241 9.63 -4.29 -24.36
N GLU A 242 10.07 -5.54 -24.39
CA GLU A 242 10.14 -6.31 -25.63
C GLU A 242 8.74 -6.72 -26.08
N LEU A 243 8.39 -6.39 -27.32
CA LEU A 243 7.13 -6.83 -27.92
C LEU A 243 7.28 -8.20 -28.59
N PRO A 244 6.32 -9.12 -28.43
CA PRO A 244 6.28 -10.36 -29.19
C PRO A 244 6.20 -10.09 -30.70
N GLU A 245 6.82 -10.95 -31.50
CA GLU A 245 6.84 -10.83 -32.97
C GLU A 245 5.43 -10.88 -33.56
N GLU A 246 4.52 -11.61 -32.92
CA GLU A 246 3.11 -11.71 -33.31
C GLU A 246 2.41 -10.35 -33.26
N ILE A 247 2.75 -9.48 -32.30
CA ILE A 247 2.19 -8.14 -32.17
C ILE A 247 2.77 -7.18 -33.21
N LYS A 248 4.05 -7.30 -33.54
CA LYS A 248 4.73 -6.43 -34.52
C LYS A 248 4.11 -6.50 -35.92
N ASN A 249 3.36 -7.57 -36.21
CA ASN A 249 2.74 -7.84 -37.49
C ASN A 249 1.23 -7.50 -37.55
N LEU A 250 0.66 -6.88 -36.49
CA LEU A 250 -0.74 -6.44 -36.37
C LEU A 250 -0.91 -4.91 -36.52
#